data_AF-A0A7J2PPX3-F1
#
_entry.id   AF-A0A7J2PPX3-F1
#
_cell.length_a   1.000
_cell.length_b   1.000
_cell.length_c   1.000
_cell.angle_alpha   90.00
_cell.angle_beta   90.00
_cell.angle_gamma   90.00
#
_symmetry.space_group_name_H-M   'P 1'
#
loop_
_entity.id
_entity.type
_entity.pdbx_description
1 polymer ?
#
loop_
_entity_poly.entity_id
_entity_poly.type
_entity_poly.pdbx_seq_one_letter_code
_entity_poly.pdbx_strand_id
1 'polypeptide(L)'
;MVENENSEGMKKKICLYCDEEIYYKDGSASYIDNYGRGIFCVLCGAFIEVPEVYIKSVKTSVSRSKSRYAYKRRKGRMIRVVMIILVVILIIPISYLLIPYVGFEFEDTSRKESTFQLISNETGYDMSAEVRMSIWERKVNVKFEDEDDYNNHSSYQLLVYSEFPVNIMIDLRSFDYLEVEINTNDYPNYTHYYYVIYGGINYNYVFWVKYIGNGELSEETFN
;
A
#
# COMPACT_ATOMS: atom_id res chain seq x y z
N MET A 1 42.72 -53.11 -1.27
CA MET A 1 41.34 -53.60 -1.03
C MET A 1 41.20 -54.93 -1.75
N VAL A 2 40.78 -55.98 -1.06
CA VAL A 2 40.61 -57.33 -1.63
C VAL A 2 39.12 -57.51 -1.89
N GLU A 3 38.71 -57.50 -3.17
CA GLU A 3 37.35 -57.86 -3.57
C GLU A 3 37.25 -59.39 -3.57
N ASN A 4 36.42 -59.96 -2.68
CA ASN A 4 36.09 -61.38 -2.73
C ASN A 4 34.75 -61.53 -3.46
N GLU A 5 34.77 -62.22 -4.60
CA GLU A 5 33.57 -62.60 -5.35
C GLU A 5 32.99 -63.89 -4.79
N ASN A 6 31.66 -63.91 -4.59
CA ASN A 6 30.94 -65.14 -4.23
C ASN A 6 30.46 -65.87 -5.50
N SER A 7 30.10 -67.15 -5.38
CA SER A 7 29.68 -68.03 -6.48
C SER A 7 28.49 -67.54 -7.32
N GLU A 8 27.78 -66.50 -6.88
CA GLU A 8 26.65 -65.87 -7.58
C GLU A 8 27.01 -64.58 -8.35
N GLY A 9 28.31 -64.23 -8.38
CA GLY A 9 28.80 -63.01 -9.02
C GLY A 9 28.43 -61.73 -8.28
N MET A 10 28.19 -61.82 -6.97
CA MET A 10 28.00 -60.65 -6.11
C MET A 10 29.34 -60.20 -5.54
N LYS A 11 29.58 -58.89 -5.60
CA LYS A 11 30.72 -58.21 -4.99
C LYS A 11 30.33 -57.69 -3.62
N LYS A 12 31.30 -57.71 -2.69
CA LYS A 12 31.13 -57.28 -1.31
C LYS A 12 31.94 -56.01 -1.05
N LYS A 13 31.34 -55.04 -0.37
CA LYS A 13 32.02 -53.85 0.15
C LYS A 13 31.53 -53.52 1.55
N ILE A 14 32.43 -53.04 2.41
CA ILE A 14 32.12 -52.68 3.79
C ILE A 14 31.83 -51.18 3.85
N CYS A 15 30.75 -50.80 4.54
CA CYS A 15 30.44 -49.40 4.81
C CYS A 15 31.46 -48.83 5.81
N LEU A 16 32.17 -47.77 5.44
CA LEU A 16 33.17 -47.14 6.32
C LEU A 16 32.58 -46.44 7.56
N TYR A 17 31.26 -46.29 7.63
CA TYR A 17 30.58 -45.55 8.70
C TYR A 17 29.91 -46.45 9.75
N CYS A 18 29.41 -47.61 9.35
CA CYS A 18 28.72 -48.53 10.25
C CYS A 18 29.24 -49.96 10.18
N ASP A 19 30.34 -50.20 9.46
CA ASP A 19 30.97 -51.50 9.22
C ASP A 19 30.04 -52.58 8.63
N GLU A 20 28.87 -52.18 8.13
CA GLU A 20 27.91 -53.09 7.52
C GLU A 20 28.40 -53.60 6.16
N GLU A 21 28.18 -54.89 5.91
CA GLU A 21 28.51 -55.55 4.66
C GLU A 21 27.43 -55.32 3.59
N ILE A 22 27.83 -54.73 2.47
CA ILE A 22 26.92 -54.43 1.36
C ILE A 22 27.30 -55.28 0.16
N TYR A 23 26.31 -56.00 -0.34
CA TYR A 23 26.42 -56.86 -1.52
C TYR A 23 25.80 -56.18 -2.72
N TYR A 24 26.50 -56.21 -3.85
CA TYR A 24 26.00 -55.64 -5.09
C TYR A 24 26.39 -56.50 -6.30
N LYS A 25 25.61 -56.35 -7.37
CA LYS A 25 25.81 -57.09 -8.62
C LYS A 25 26.04 -56.12 -9.77
N ASP A 26 26.95 -56.49 -10.65
CA ASP A 26 27.31 -55.69 -11.82
C ASP A 26 26.08 -55.48 -12.73
N GLY A 27 25.80 -54.22 -13.09
CA GLY A 27 24.74 -53.85 -14.03
C GLY A 27 23.30 -53.88 -13.49
N SER A 28 23.07 -54.20 -12.20
CA SER A 28 21.74 -54.09 -11.61
C SER A 28 21.44 -52.64 -11.19
N ALA A 29 20.54 -51.98 -11.95
CA ALA A 29 20.11 -50.60 -11.69
C ALA A 29 19.35 -50.40 -10.36
N SER A 30 18.98 -51.48 -9.69
CA SER A 30 18.22 -51.44 -8.44
C SER A 30 19.04 -51.00 -7.23
N TYR A 31 20.38 -51.06 -7.29
CA TYR A 31 21.25 -50.81 -6.14
C TYR A 31 22.21 -49.63 -6.33
N ILE A 32 22.30 -49.09 -7.55
CA ILE A 32 23.29 -48.06 -7.89
C ILE A 32 22.54 -46.76 -8.18
N ASP A 33 22.82 -45.72 -7.41
CA ASP A 33 22.23 -44.41 -7.62
C ASP A 33 23.30 -43.37 -8.01
N ASN A 34 22.91 -42.11 -8.22
CA ASN A 34 23.79 -41.04 -8.71
C ASN A 34 24.52 -41.40 -10.01
N TYR A 35 23.74 -41.75 -11.05
CA TYR A 35 24.26 -42.01 -12.40
C TYR A 35 25.26 -43.17 -12.50
N GLY A 36 25.23 -44.12 -11.57
CA GLY A 36 26.13 -45.27 -11.61
C GLY A 36 27.40 -45.13 -10.78
N ARG A 37 27.53 -44.08 -9.95
CA ARG A 37 28.77 -43.77 -9.23
C ARG A 37 28.90 -44.44 -7.86
N GLY A 38 27.81 -44.92 -7.27
CA GLY A 38 27.89 -45.51 -5.94
C GLY A 38 26.59 -46.10 -5.44
N ILE A 39 26.66 -46.65 -4.24
CA ILE A 39 25.59 -47.38 -3.56
C ILE A 39 25.37 -46.74 -2.20
N PHE A 40 24.10 -46.62 -1.78
CA PHE A 40 23.74 -46.16 -0.45
C PHE A 40 23.72 -47.32 0.55
N CYS A 41 24.37 -47.13 1.70
CA CYS A 41 24.22 -48.07 2.81
C CYS A 41 22.78 -48.03 3.33
N VAL A 42 22.13 -49.20 3.40
CA VAL A 42 20.73 -49.31 3.88
C VAL A 42 20.60 -48.93 5.35
N LEU A 43 21.66 -49.17 6.14
CA LEU A 43 21.65 -48.95 7.59
C LEU A 43 21.87 -47.48 7.97
N CYS A 44 22.87 -46.82 7.39
CA CYS A 44 23.25 -45.45 7.78
C CYS A 44 23.00 -44.39 6.70
N GLY A 45 22.59 -44.78 5.49
CA GLY A 45 22.39 -43.85 4.38
C GLY A 45 23.68 -43.22 3.85
N ALA A 46 24.86 -43.73 4.22
CA ALA A 46 26.12 -43.24 3.68
C ALA A 46 26.30 -43.66 2.21
N PHE A 47 26.74 -42.72 1.38
CA PHE A 47 27.08 -42.98 -0.02
C PHE A 47 28.46 -43.62 -0.12
N ILE A 48 28.55 -44.74 -0.83
CA ILE A 48 29.77 -45.51 -1.04
C ILE A 48 30.09 -45.54 -2.53
N GLU A 49 31.19 -44.91 -2.92
CA GLU A 49 31.63 -44.84 -4.31
C GLU A 49 32.05 -46.22 -4.83
N VAL A 50 31.62 -46.60 -6.04
CA VAL A 50 31.95 -47.87 -6.70
C VAL A 50 32.77 -47.56 -7.95
N PRO A 51 33.79 -48.37 -8.34
CA PRO A 51 34.69 -48.05 -9.45
C PRO A 51 33.97 -47.74 -10.77
N GLU A 52 34.47 -46.80 -11.56
CA GLU A 52 33.82 -46.24 -12.76
C GLU A 52 33.50 -47.22 -13.91
N VAL A 53 33.98 -48.47 -13.84
CA VAL A 53 33.83 -49.49 -14.90
C VAL A 53 32.35 -49.87 -15.15
N TYR A 54 31.42 -49.43 -14.30
CA TYR A 54 30.02 -49.83 -14.30
C TYR A 54 29.05 -48.88 -15.05
N ILE A 55 29.56 -47.83 -15.68
CA ILE A 55 28.76 -46.91 -16.51
C ILE A 55 28.56 -47.51 -17.92
N LYS A 56 27.92 -48.68 -18.04
CA LYS A 56 27.48 -49.19 -19.35
C LYS A 56 26.08 -48.67 -19.70
N SER A 57 26.10 -47.52 -20.36
CA SER A 57 25.14 -47.06 -21.38
C SER A 57 23.64 -47.15 -21.05
N VAL A 58 23.14 -46.22 -20.23
CA VAL A 58 21.75 -45.73 -20.41
C VAL A 58 21.81 -44.51 -21.34
N LYS A 59 22.24 -44.71 -22.59
CA LYS A 59 22.14 -43.67 -23.62
C LYS A 59 20.88 -43.90 -24.46
N THR A 60 20.03 -42.88 -24.40
CA THR A 60 19.17 -42.38 -25.49
C THR A 60 17.94 -43.20 -25.89
N SER A 61 16.84 -43.02 -25.14
CA SER A 61 15.48 -42.97 -25.72
C SER A 61 14.55 -41.93 -25.09
N VAL A 62 14.88 -41.40 -23.90
CA VAL A 62 13.99 -40.49 -23.15
C VAL A 62 14.14 -39.00 -23.53
N SER A 63 15.16 -38.58 -24.29
CA SER A 63 15.41 -37.15 -24.53
C SER A 63 14.52 -36.50 -25.60
N ARG A 64 13.89 -37.28 -26.51
CA ARG A 64 13.03 -36.72 -27.56
C ARG A 64 11.59 -36.45 -27.11
N SER A 65 11.07 -37.13 -26.07
CA SER A 65 9.72 -36.86 -25.54
C SER A 65 9.73 -35.70 -24.53
N LYS A 66 10.74 -35.57 -23.68
CA LYS A 66 10.84 -34.46 -22.71
C LYS A 66 11.01 -33.08 -23.36
N SER A 67 11.68 -32.96 -24.52
CA SER A 67 11.85 -31.67 -25.20
C SER A 67 10.54 -31.12 -25.78
N ARG A 68 9.67 -31.97 -26.34
CA ARG A 68 8.33 -31.54 -26.82
C ARG A 68 7.40 -31.14 -25.68
N TYR A 69 7.41 -31.84 -24.55
CA TYR A 69 6.60 -31.50 -23.37
C TYR A 69 7.13 -30.24 -22.64
N ALA A 70 8.45 -30.05 -22.54
CA ALA A 70 9.04 -28.84 -21.96
C ALA A 70 8.78 -27.58 -22.81
N TYR A 71 8.82 -27.70 -24.15
CA TYR A 71 8.50 -26.61 -25.06
C TYR A 71 7.02 -26.20 -24.99
N LYS A 72 6.10 -27.17 -24.93
CA LYS A 72 4.65 -26.90 -24.81
C LYS A 72 4.29 -26.24 -23.47
N ARG A 73 4.95 -26.61 -22.36
CA ARG A 73 4.79 -25.96 -21.03
C ARG A 73 5.32 -24.52 -20.99
N ARG A 74 6.46 -24.23 -21.63
CA ARG A 74 7.02 -22.86 -21.70
C ARG A 74 6.14 -21.93 -22.55
N LYS A 75 5.58 -22.44 -23.66
CA LYS A 75 4.68 -21.66 -24.54
C LYS A 75 3.37 -21.29 -23.83
N GLY A 76 2.77 -22.21 -23.07
CA GLY A 76 1.56 -21.93 -22.27
C GLY A 76 1.78 -20.92 -21.13
N ARG A 77 2.95 -20.94 -20.49
CA ARG A 77 3.31 -19.95 -19.45
C ARG A 77 3.54 -18.56 -20.06
N MET A 78 4.24 -18.46 -21.18
CA MET A 78 4.42 -17.17 -21.87
C MET A 78 3.09 -16.58 -22.33
N ILE A 79 2.16 -17.38 -22.86
CA ILE A 79 0.83 -16.89 -23.27
C ILE A 79 0.07 -16.32 -22.07
N ARG A 80 0.12 -16.96 -20.90
CA ARG A 80 -0.51 -16.44 -19.67
C ARG A 80 0.11 -15.12 -19.20
N VAL A 81 1.45 -15.02 -19.24
CA VAL A 81 2.15 -13.79 -18.84
C VAL A 81 1.81 -12.64 -19.79
N VAL A 82 1.80 -12.88 -21.11
CA VAL A 82 1.42 -11.88 -22.11
C VAL A 82 -0.03 -11.43 -21.95
N MET A 83 -0.96 -12.35 -21.67
CA MET A 83 -2.37 -12.01 -21.40
C MET A 83 -2.52 -11.13 -20.16
N ILE A 84 -1.79 -11.42 -19.07
CA ILE A 84 -1.82 -10.60 -17.85
C ILE A 84 -1.32 -9.18 -18.13
N ILE A 85 -0.21 -9.05 -18.87
CA ILE A 85 0.36 -7.75 -19.23
C ILE A 85 -0.64 -6.94 -20.07
N LEU A 86 -1.30 -7.57 -21.05
CA LEU A 86 -2.33 -6.92 -21.87
C LEU A 86 -3.51 -6.43 -21.03
N VAL A 87 -3.97 -7.22 -20.06
CA VAL A 87 -5.06 -6.83 -19.15
C VAL A 87 -4.65 -5.63 -18.29
N VAL A 88 -3.42 -5.62 -17.75
CA VAL A 88 -2.92 -4.49 -16.93
C VAL A 88 -2.81 -3.21 -17.78
N ILE A 89 -2.28 -3.30 -19.00
CA ILE A 89 -2.18 -2.15 -19.92
C ILE A 89 -3.56 -1.62 -20.30
N LEU A 90 -4.60 -2.47 -20.33
CA LEU A 90 -5.97 -2.05 -20.63
C LEU A 90 -6.66 -1.41 -19.42
N ILE A 91 -6.36 -1.87 -18.20
CA ILE A 91 -6.99 -1.37 -16.97
C ILE A 91 -6.44 0.00 -16.57
N ILE A 92 -5.14 0.25 -16.68
CA ILE A 92 -4.52 1.54 -16.28
C ILE A 92 -5.21 2.75 -16.94
N PRO A 93 -5.37 2.84 -18.27
CA PRO A 93 -6.02 3.99 -18.90
C PRO A 93 -7.51 4.08 -18.56
N ILE A 94 -8.21 2.94 -18.39
CA ILE A 94 -9.62 2.93 -17.97
C ILE A 94 -9.75 3.44 -16.53
N SER A 95 -8.83 3.09 -15.63
CA SER A 95 -8.81 3.65 -14.28
C SER A 95 -8.58 5.15 -14.27
N TYR A 96 -7.74 5.68 -15.17
CA TYR A 96 -7.58 7.14 -15.32
C TYR A 96 -8.85 7.82 -15.85
N LEU A 97 -9.66 7.12 -16.65
CA LEU A 97 -10.91 7.63 -17.22
C LEU A 97 -12.10 7.53 -16.24
N LEU A 98 -12.04 6.59 -15.30
CA LEU A 98 -13.05 6.37 -14.26
C LEU A 98 -12.75 7.12 -12.96
N ILE A 99 -11.57 7.71 -12.79
CA ILE A 99 -11.39 8.76 -11.79
C ILE A 99 -12.34 9.88 -12.21
N PRO A 100 -13.41 10.17 -11.44
CA PRO A 100 -14.21 11.33 -11.74
C PRO A 100 -13.24 12.50 -11.75
N TYR A 101 -13.16 13.19 -12.89
CA TYR A 101 -12.66 14.56 -12.96
C TYR A 101 -13.63 15.40 -12.13
N VAL A 102 -13.59 15.24 -10.81
CA VAL A 102 -13.98 16.30 -9.88
C VAL A 102 -12.98 17.38 -10.20
N GLY A 103 -13.45 18.46 -10.82
CA GLY A 103 -12.60 19.51 -11.37
C GLY A 103 -11.73 20.14 -10.29
N PHE A 104 -10.56 19.53 -10.05
CA PHE A 104 -9.41 20.26 -9.55
C PHE A 104 -9.02 21.21 -10.67
N GLU A 105 -9.66 22.38 -10.67
CA GLU A 105 -9.04 23.57 -11.23
C GLU A 105 -7.63 23.60 -10.65
N PHE A 106 -6.62 23.55 -11.52
CA PHE A 106 -5.24 23.70 -11.09
C PHE A 106 -5.15 25.04 -10.36
N GLU A 107 -4.98 24.95 -9.03
CA GLU A 107 -5.01 26.07 -8.10
C GLU A 107 -4.00 27.13 -8.54
N ASP A 108 -4.51 28.32 -8.84
CA ASP A 108 -3.70 29.46 -9.18
C ASP A 108 -2.95 29.94 -7.92
N THR A 109 -1.74 29.42 -7.72
CA THR A 109 -0.84 29.81 -6.61
C THR A 109 -0.40 31.28 -6.67
N SER A 110 -0.89 32.08 -7.62
CA SER A 110 -0.58 33.50 -7.75
C SER A 110 -1.40 34.41 -6.80
N ARG A 111 -2.37 33.86 -6.05
CA ARG A 111 -3.20 34.65 -5.13
C ARG A 111 -2.37 35.29 -4.02
N LYS A 112 -2.52 36.61 -3.88
CA LYS A 112 -1.85 37.42 -2.85
C LYS A 112 -2.51 37.28 -1.48
N GLU A 113 -3.81 37.02 -1.45
CA GLU A 113 -4.64 36.97 -0.25
C GLU A 113 -5.71 35.88 -0.42
N SER A 114 -6.11 35.29 0.70
CA SER A 114 -7.24 34.39 0.83
C SER A 114 -8.53 35.16 1.05
N THR A 115 -9.63 34.68 0.50
CA THR A 115 -10.96 35.26 0.71
C THR A 115 -11.84 34.29 1.48
N PHE A 116 -12.75 34.82 2.31
CA PHE A 116 -13.65 34.02 3.14
C PHE A 116 -15.09 34.36 2.76
N GLN A 117 -15.87 33.36 2.38
CA GLN A 117 -17.28 33.50 2.02
C GLN A 117 -18.15 32.56 2.85
N LEU A 118 -19.32 33.05 3.25
CA LEU A 118 -20.34 32.25 3.94
C LEU A 118 -21.48 31.92 2.98
N ILE A 119 -21.86 30.65 2.90
CA ILE A 119 -22.95 30.17 2.05
C ILE A 119 -23.94 29.36 2.87
N SER A 120 -25.25 29.58 2.66
CA SER A 120 -26.29 28.76 3.27
C SER A 120 -26.27 27.35 2.71
N ASN A 121 -26.24 26.36 3.59
CA ASN A 121 -26.29 24.95 3.19
C ASN A 121 -27.65 24.56 2.57
N GLU A 122 -28.72 25.28 2.90
CA GLU A 122 -30.08 24.95 2.40
C GLU A 122 -30.35 25.56 1.03
N THR A 123 -29.94 26.83 0.85
CA THR A 123 -30.34 27.62 -0.31
C THR A 123 -29.20 27.92 -1.26
N GLY A 124 -27.95 27.76 -0.83
CA GLY A 124 -26.77 28.15 -1.59
C GLY A 124 -26.59 29.68 -1.71
N TYR A 125 -27.39 30.48 -0.98
CA TYR A 125 -27.25 31.93 -0.98
C TYR A 125 -26.09 32.39 -0.11
N ASP A 126 -25.52 33.55 -0.47
CA ASP A 126 -24.48 34.21 0.31
C ASP A 126 -25.04 34.75 1.63
N MET A 127 -24.46 34.27 2.73
CA MET A 127 -24.85 34.58 4.11
C MET A 127 -23.91 35.60 4.76
N SER A 128 -22.94 36.13 4.02
CA SER A 128 -21.89 37.01 4.54
C SER A 128 -22.41 38.38 4.99
N ALA A 129 -23.67 38.71 4.71
CA ALA A 129 -24.35 39.91 5.20
C ALA A 129 -25.27 39.65 6.41
N GLU A 130 -25.37 38.40 6.86
CA GLU A 130 -26.33 37.98 7.89
C GLU A 130 -25.65 37.37 9.12
N VAL A 131 -24.46 36.79 8.94
CA VAL A 131 -23.79 36.03 10.00
C VAL A 131 -22.40 36.59 10.26
N ARG A 132 -22.00 36.60 11.54
CA ARG A 132 -20.70 37.13 11.96
C ARG A 132 -19.59 36.10 11.79
N MET A 133 -18.38 36.57 11.50
CA MET A 133 -17.19 35.75 11.42
C MET A 133 -16.05 36.39 12.22
N SER A 134 -15.37 35.56 12.99
CA SER A 134 -14.12 35.88 13.66
C SER A 134 -13.02 34.96 13.11
N ILE A 135 -11.84 35.50 12.87
CA ILE A 135 -10.65 34.74 12.52
C ILE A 135 -9.63 34.95 13.63
N TRP A 136 -9.07 33.85 14.11
CA TRP A 136 -8.18 33.80 15.23
C TRP A 136 -6.85 33.18 14.80
N GLU A 137 -5.76 33.78 15.26
CA GLU A 137 -4.41 33.25 15.05
C GLU A 137 -3.88 32.56 16.31
N ARG A 138 -2.94 31.62 16.12
CA ARG A 138 -2.23 30.99 17.24
C ARG A 138 -1.46 32.05 18.03
N LYS A 139 -1.59 32.02 19.37
CA LYS A 139 -0.75 32.85 20.26
C LYS A 139 0.73 32.52 20.06
N VAL A 140 1.59 33.54 20.05
CA VAL A 140 3.03 33.43 19.78
C VAL A 140 3.74 32.36 20.63
N ASN A 141 3.30 32.15 21.88
CA ASN A 141 3.95 31.25 22.84
C ASN A 141 3.31 29.86 22.94
N VAL A 142 2.28 29.56 22.15
CA VAL A 142 1.63 28.24 22.15
C VAL A 142 2.21 27.42 21.01
N LYS A 143 2.73 26.22 21.27
CA LYS A 143 3.11 25.28 20.22
C LYS A 143 2.08 24.15 20.21
N PHE A 144 1.69 23.73 19.01
CA PHE A 144 0.86 22.56 18.81
C PHE A 144 1.78 21.38 18.58
N GLU A 145 1.74 20.42 19.50
CA GLU A 145 2.54 19.19 19.43
C GLU A 145 1.67 17.99 19.01
N ASP A 146 0.39 18.02 19.37
CA ASP A 146 -0.60 17.00 19.04
C ASP A 146 -1.77 17.57 18.21
N GLU A 147 -2.49 16.70 17.48
CA GLU A 147 -3.64 17.11 16.66
C GLU A 147 -4.81 17.68 17.48
N ASP A 148 -4.96 17.24 18.74
CA ASP A 148 -6.01 17.73 19.62
C ASP A 148 -5.77 19.19 20.06
N ASP A 149 -4.53 19.70 19.96
CA ASP A 149 -4.19 21.05 20.39
C ASP A 149 -4.85 22.13 19.51
N TYR A 150 -5.13 21.82 18.25
CA TYR A 150 -5.79 22.74 17.30
C TYR A 150 -7.23 23.08 17.72
N ASN A 151 -7.88 22.19 18.48
CA ASN A 151 -9.27 22.38 18.91
C ASN A 151 -9.39 23.21 20.19
N ASN A 152 -8.27 23.57 20.83
CA ASN A 152 -8.29 24.36 22.05
C ASN A 152 -8.32 25.85 21.75
N HIS A 153 -9.52 26.44 21.69
CA HIS A 153 -9.73 27.88 21.45
C HIS A 153 -8.88 28.81 22.35
N SER A 154 -8.56 28.40 23.58
CA SER A 154 -7.74 29.21 24.48
C SER A 154 -6.30 29.45 23.98
N SER A 155 -5.84 28.66 23.01
CA SER A 155 -4.56 28.78 22.33
C SER A 155 -4.52 29.91 21.29
N TYR A 156 -5.68 30.45 20.94
CA TYR A 156 -5.82 31.43 19.87
C TYR A 156 -6.05 32.85 20.42
N GLN A 157 -5.75 33.85 19.58
CA GLN A 157 -6.04 35.25 19.80
C GLN A 157 -6.72 35.85 18.57
N LEU A 158 -7.62 36.80 18.79
CA LEU A 158 -8.43 37.38 17.73
C LEU A 158 -7.55 38.15 16.74
N LEU A 159 -7.62 37.77 15.46
CA LEU A 159 -6.95 38.46 14.36
C LEU A 159 -7.92 39.42 13.66
N VAL A 160 -9.10 38.92 13.30
CA VAL A 160 -10.15 39.69 12.60
C VAL A 160 -11.50 39.39 13.22
N TYR A 161 -12.33 40.42 13.37
CA TYR A 161 -13.74 40.29 13.68
C TYR A 161 -14.54 41.07 12.63
N SER A 162 -15.59 40.44 12.09
CA SER A 162 -16.51 41.10 11.16
C SER A 162 -17.95 40.70 11.45
N GLU A 163 -18.80 41.70 11.65
CA GLU A 163 -20.24 41.50 11.76
C GLU A 163 -20.87 41.08 10.43
N PHE A 164 -20.30 41.56 9.32
CA PHE A 164 -20.76 41.29 7.95
C PHE A 164 -19.53 40.94 7.09
N PRO A 165 -19.07 39.68 7.07
CA PRO A 165 -17.84 39.25 6.40
C PRO A 165 -17.93 39.23 4.86
N VAL A 166 -18.48 40.27 4.23
CA VAL A 166 -18.68 40.33 2.78
C VAL A 166 -17.36 40.38 1.99
N ASN A 167 -16.24 40.71 2.64
CA ASN A 167 -14.92 40.88 1.99
C ASN A 167 -13.75 40.71 2.99
N ILE A 168 -13.70 39.61 3.74
CA ILE A 168 -12.49 39.34 4.52
C ILE A 168 -11.40 38.84 3.57
N MET A 169 -10.26 39.56 3.53
CA MET A 169 -9.08 39.19 2.76
C MET A 169 -7.87 39.13 3.68
N ILE A 170 -7.16 38.00 3.71
CA ILE A 170 -6.00 37.78 4.59
C ILE A 170 -4.92 37.01 3.83
N ASP A 171 -3.67 37.47 3.88
CA ASP A 171 -2.53 36.69 3.39
C ASP A 171 -2.16 35.60 4.41
N LEU A 172 -2.48 34.35 4.08
CA LEU A 172 -2.31 33.20 4.96
C LEU A 172 -0.89 32.64 5.00
N ARG A 173 0.01 33.12 4.14
CA ARG A 173 1.36 32.57 3.99
C ARG A 173 2.24 32.72 5.23
N SER A 174 1.92 33.69 6.10
CA SER A 174 2.63 33.94 7.35
C SER A 174 2.09 33.14 8.54
N PHE A 175 1.01 32.36 8.35
CA PHE A 175 0.35 31.65 9.42
C PHE A 175 0.53 30.15 9.23
N ASP A 176 0.73 29.42 10.33
CA ASP A 176 0.72 27.95 10.32
C ASP A 176 -0.73 27.44 10.32
N TYR A 177 -1.55 28.04 11.19
CA TYR A 177 -2.94 27.68 11.43
C TYR A 177 -3.74 28.93 11.78
N LEU A 178 -5.00 28.95 11.36
CA LEU A 178 -6.00 29.88 11.86
C LEU A 178 -7.25 29.12 12.28
N GLU A 179 -7.95 29.66 13.27
CA GLU A 179 -9.28 29.21 13.64
C GLU A 179 -10.29 30.23 13.10
N VAL A 180 -11.32 29.75 12.41
CA VAL A 180 -12.43 30.55 11.90
C VAL A 180 -13.66 30.19 12.70
N GLU A 181 -14.17 31.16 13.43
CA GLU A 181 -15.42 31.06 14.20
C GLU A 181 -16.52 31.75 13.41
N ILE A 182 -17.58 31.02 13.11
CA ILE A 182 -18.82 31.58 12.57
C ILE A 182 -19.78 31.74 13.73
N ASN A 183 -19.95 32.99 14.17
CA ASN A 183 -20.73 33.31 15.36
C ASN A 183 -22.18 33.64 14.99
N THR A 184 -23.07 32.76 15.44
CA THR A 184 -24.51 32.86 15.19
C THR A 184 -25.30 33.15 16.48
N ASN A 185 -24.65 33.56 17.57
CA ASN A 185 -25.32 33.77 18.86
C ASN A 185 -26.48 34.78 18.79
N ASP A 186 -26.35 35.82 17.97
CA ASP A 186 -27.41 36.81 17.75
C ASP A 186 -28.43 36.37 16.69
N TYR A 187 -28.19 35.23 16.04
CA TYR A 187 -29.00 34.65 14.98
C TYR A 187 -29.34 33.19 15.32
N PRO A 188 -30.25 32.95 16.29
CA PRO A 188 -30.49 31.65 16.92
C PRO A 188 -30.99 30.56 15.96
N ASN A 189 -31.34 30.93 14.73
CA ASN A 189 -31.78 30.01 13.70
C ASN A 189 -30.61 29.41 12.91
N TYR A 190 -29.36 29.70 13.24
CA TYR A 190 -28.18 29.17 12.58
C TYR A 190 -27.23 28.51 13.57
N THR A 191 -26.56 27.46 13.13
CA THR A 191 -25.56 26.73 13.93
C THR A 191 -24.25 27.51 14.02
N HIS A 192 -23.69 27.56 15.22
CA HIS A 192 -22.36 28.11 15.49
C HIS A 192 -21.29 27.11 15.06
N TYR A 193 -20.25 27.57 14.36
CA TYR A 193 -19.18 26.70 13.84
C TYR A 193 -17.78 27.19 14.21
N TYR A 194 -16.87 26.23 14.38
CA TYR A 194 -15.43 26.45 14.48
C TYR A 194 -14.75 25.61 13.39
N TYR A 195 -13.88 26.25 12.61
CA TYR A 195 -13.08 25.59 11.59
C TYR A 195 -11.60 25.88 11.84
N VAL A 196 -10.75 24.87 11.71
CA VAL A 196 -9.30 25.08 11.66
C VAL A 196 -8.87 25.04 10.19
N ILE A 197 -8.18 26.09 9.76
CA ILE A 197 -7.57 26.16 8.43
C ILE A 197 -6.05 26.13 8.53
N TYR A 198 -5.42 25.38 7.64
CA TYR A 198 -3.97 25.37 7.49
C TYR A 198 -3.57 26.62 6.70
N GLY A 199 -2.63 27.39 7.24
CA GLY A 199 -2.05 28.52 6.53
C GLY A 199 -0.97 28.07 5.53
N GLY A 200 -0.12 29.01 5.10
CA GLY A 200 0.97 28.76 4.16
C GLY A 200 0.60 28.91 2.68
N ILE A 201 -0.68 28.77 2.31
CA ILE A 201 -1.16 28.99 0.93
C ILE A 201 -2.45 29.82 0.93
N ASN A 202 -2.59 30.69 -0.06
CA ASN A 202 -3.76 31.55 -0.22
C ASN A 202 -4.86 30.89 -1.05
N TYR A 203 -6.08 30.84 -0.50
CA TYR A 203 -7.24 30.17 -1.09
C TYR A 203 -8.54 30.96 -0.92
N ASN A 204 -9.56 30.58 -1.69
CA ASN A 204 -10.92 31.05 -1.46
C ASN A 204 -11.63 30.02 -0.58
N TYR A 205 -11.84 30.37 0.68
CA TYR A 205 -12.56 29.54 1.63
C TYR A 205 -14.05 29.82 1.54
N VAL A 206 -14.82 28.75 1.40
CA VAL A 206 -16.27 28.77 1.41
C VAL A 206 -16.73 27.94 2.60
N PHE A 207 -17.40 28.59 3.55
CA PHE A 207 -17.95 27.92 4.72
C PHE A 207 -19.47 27.81 4.62
N TRP A 208 -19.97 26.63 4.98
CA TRP A 208 -21.39 26.33 4.91
C TRP A 208 -22.05 26.61 6.24
N VAL A 209 -23.03 27.50 6.24
CA VAL A 209 -23.84 27.83 7.41
C VAL A 209 -25.15 27.05 7.35
N LYS A 210 -25.41 26.24 8.37
CA LYS A 210 -26.64 25.46 8.51
C LYS A 210 -27.70 26.27 9.25
N TYR A 211 -28.90 26.30 8.68
CA TYR A 211 -30.10 26.79 9.35
C TYR A 211 -30.69 25.64 10.20
N ILE A 212 -31.07 25.94 11.44
CA ILE A 212 -31.63 25.00 12.42
C ILE A 212 -33.11 25.27 12.72
N GLY A 213 -33.70 26.30 12.10
CA GLY A 213 -35.10 26.66 12.33
C GLY A 213 -35.35 27.33 13.67
N ASN A 214 -36.58 27.86 13.82
CA ASN A 214 -37.06 28.41 15.09
C ASN A 214 -37.34 27.28 16.09
N GLY A 215 -36.29 26.69 16.68
CA GLY A 215 -36.39 25.76 17.79
C GLY A 215 -36.03 24.32 17.44
N GLU A 216 -34.75 24.01 17.59
CA GLU A 216 -34.24 22.91 18.42
C GLU A 216 -32.71 23.07 18.45
N LEU A 217 -32.17 23.52 19.58
CA LEU A 217 -30.73 23.44 19.84
C LEU A 217 -30.37 21.95 20.00
N SER A 218 -30.15 21.27 18.88
CA SER A 218 -29.44 19.99 18.90
C SER A 218 -27.95 20.29 19.02
N GLU A 219 -27.39 20.08 20.21
CA GLU A 219 -25.95 19.93 20.38
C GLU A 219 -25.50 18.67 19.62
N GLU A 220 -25.29 18.80 18.31
CA GLU A 220 -24.49 17.83 17.56
C GLU A 220 -23.03 18.29 17.62
N THR A 221 -22.32 17.87 18.66
CA THR A 221 -20.86 17.79 18.66
C THR A 221 -20.45 16.78 17.58
N PHE A 222 -19.88 17.27 16.48
CA PHE A 222 -19.17 16.44 15.51
C PHE A 222 -17.70 16.32 15.93
N ASN A 223 -17.25 15.08 16.14
CA ASN A 223 -15.83 14.70 16.13
C ASN A 223 -15.34 14.59 14.68
#